data_AF-D4YSV8-F1
#
_entry.id   AF-D4YSV8-F1
#
_cell.length_a   1.000
_cell.length_b   1.000
_cell.length_c   1.000
_cell.angle_alpha   90.00
_cell.angle_beta   90.00
_cell.angle_gamma   90.00
#
_symmetry.space_group_name_H-M   'P 1'
#
loop_
_entity.id
_entity.type
_entity.pdbx_description
1 polymer ?
#
loop_
_entity_poly.entity_id
_entity_poly.type
_entity_poly.pdbx_seq_one_letter_code
_entity_poly.pdbx_strand_id
1 'polypeptide(L)'
;MNCAVTQDEDGKKVIVTEDLRNNNGRVIKTRYTSPHRVDFEKAPITALFWIMKDGSLPPLLKIDDPVLATTMGCTLATKRTSAENLPKGFDMNTLVIEPFADPFRAYPVSGDYTDFKELFTKRGASCYILNTDAFMGKDVPKEVTKKIIEDLANGSITDSDLKPFGNFKGVSYLPIDGYEVHLDDPEYQKTLARRMQDRLDWLNNYDKEHPATPIQDEAKETLENIIKELS
;
A
#
# COMPACT_ATOMS: atom_id res chain seq x y z
N MET A 1 14.74 -12.30 20.12
CA MET A 1 14.39 -13.68 19.71
C MET A 1 15.03 -13.95 18.36
N ASN A 2 15.66 -15.11 18.18
CA ASN A 2 16.29 -15.52 16.92
C ASN A 2 17.39 -14.59 16.38
N CYS A 3 18.05 -13.79 17.23
CA CYS A 3 19.25 -13.04 16.87
C CYS A 3 20.50 -13.83 17.29
N ALA A 4 21.57 -13.76 16.50
CA ALA A 4 22.83 -14.41 16.83
C ALA A 4 23.62 -13.63 17.90
N VAL A 5 24.60 -14.29 18.50
CA VAL A 5 25.58 -13.69 19.42
C VAL A 5 26.97 -14.00 18.87
N THR A 6 27.85 -13.02 18.86
CA THR A 6 29.27 -13.14 18.49
C THR A 6 30.16 -12.65 19.64
N GLN A 7 31.48 -12.75 19.49
CA GLN A 7 32.45 -12.10 20.37
C GLN A 7 32.99 -10.83 19.72
N ASP A 8 33.16 -9.77 20.49
CA ASP A 8 33.91 -8.57 20.07
C ASP A 8 35.43 -8.78 20.21
N GLU A 9 36.20 -7.74 19.87
CA GLU A 9 37.67 -7.76 19.92
C GLU A 9 38.23 -7.95 21.35
N ASP A 10 37.44 -7.63 22.38
CA ASP A 10 37.78 -7.85 23.80
C ASP A 10 37.35 -9.25 24.28
N GLY A 11 36.77 -10.09 23.41
CA GLY A 11 36.24 -11.41 23.74
C GLY A 11 34.88 -11.38 24.45
N LYS A 12 34.21 -10.22 24.55
CA LYS A 12 32.89 -10.09 25.17
C LYS A 12 31.80 -10.56 24.21
N LYS A 13 30.78 -11.22 24.76
CA LYS A 13 29.61 -11.64 23.98
C LYS A 13 28.75 -10.43 23.63
N VAL A 14 28.57 -10.18 22.33
CA VAL A 14 27.73 -9.10 21.79
C VAL A 14 26.66 -9.66 20.86
N ILE A 15 25.52 -8.98 20.78
CA ILE A 15 24.45 -9.37 19.86
C ILE A 15 24.84 -9.02 18.42
N VAL A 16 24.50 -9.89 17.48
CA VAL A 16 24.49 -9.54 16.06
C VAL A 16 23.17 -8.85 15.78
N THR A 17 23.22 -7.57 15.38
CA THR A 17 22.03 -6.73 15.15
C THR A 17 21.37 -6.98 13.79
N GLU A 18 21.89 -7.93 13.03
CA GLU A 18 21.35 -8.39 11.76
C GLU A 18 20.73 -9.78 11.93
N ASP A 19 19.73 -10.07 11.10
CA ASP A 19 19.20 -11.42 11.00
C ASP A 19 20.00 -12.20 9.96
N LEU A 20 20.86 -13.09 10.42
CA LEU A 20 21.74 -13.90 9.58
C LEU A 20 21.19 -15.30 9.27
N ARG A 21 20.09 -15.73 9.89
CA ARG A 21 19.67 -17.14 9.85
C ARG A 21 18.21 -17.34 9.46
N ASN A 22 17.30 -16.60 10.08
CA ASN A 22 15.88 -16.96 10.05
C ASN A 22 15.04 -16.02 9.18
N ASN A 23 15.60 -14.89 8.71
CA ASN A 23 14.88 -13.82 8.02
C ASN A 23 13.56 -13.41 8.72
N ASN A 24 13.50 -13.61 10.05
CA ASN A 24 12.37 -13.35 10.93
C ASN A 24 12.82 -13.08 12.40
N GLY A 25 14.03 -12.57 12.61
CA GLY A 25 14.55 -12.12 13.89
C GLY A 25 13.64 -11.06 14.51
N ARG A 26 13.55 -11.04 15.84
CA ARG A 26 12.70 -10.09 16.58
C ARG A 26 13.44 -9.49 17.75
N VAL A 27 13.33 -8.18 17.93
CA VAL A 27 13.73 -7.51 19.16
C VAL A 27 12.49 -7.20 19.99
N ILE A 28 12.52 -7.57 21.27
CA ILE A 28 11.49 -7.14 22.23
C ILE A 28 12.12 -5.99 23.02
N LYS A 29 11.59 -4.78 22.84
CA LYS A 29 12.05 -3.59 23.56
C LYS A 29 10.96 -3.11 24.49
N THR A 30 11.34 -2.57 25.64
CA THR A 30 10.41 -1.83 26.47
C THR A 30 9.94 -0.58 25.74
N ARG A 31 8.66 -0.21 25.88
CA ARG A 31 8.13 1.04 25.34
C ARG A 31 8.92 2.28 25.78
N TYR A 32 9.61 2.21 26.92
CA TYR A 32 10.46 3.28 27.44
C TYR A 32 11.75 3.50 26.65
N THR A 33 12.05 2.68 25.62
CA THR A 33 13.20 2.94 24.73
C THR A 33 12.95 4.09 23.75
N SER A 34 11.71 4.50 23.51
CA SER A 34 11.41 5.68 22.67
C SER A 34 11.28 6.93 23.55
N PRO A 35 12.13 7.96 23.36
CA PRO A 35 12.05 9.19 24.15
C PRO A 35 10.75 9.98 23.85
N HIS A 36 10.31 9.95 22.59
CA HIS A 36 9.07 10.57 22.13
C HIS A 36 8.01 9.48 21.94
N ARG A 37 6.96 9.53 22.76
CA ARG A 37 5.88 8.53 22.77
C ARG A 37 4.54 9.22 22.97
N VAL A 38 3.56 8.80 22.19
CA VAL A 38 2.16 9.21 22.31
C VAL A 38 1.36 7.93 22.39
N ASP A 39 0.67 7.72 23.52
CA ASP A 39 -0.15 6.51 23.73
C ASP A 39 -1.57 6.67 23.24
N PHE A 40 -2.01 7.92 23.11
CA PHE A 40 -3.35 8.29 22.69
C PHE A 40 -3.27 9.62 21.94
N GLU A 41 -3.77 9.61 20.72
CA GLU A 41 -3.98 10.81 19.94
C GLU A 41 -5.46 11.18 20.00
N LYS A 42 -5.75 12.42 20.41
CA LYS A 42 -7.12 12.96 20.48
C LYS A 42 -7.57 13.51 19.14
N ALA A 43 -6.62 13.93 18.31
CA ALA A 43 -6.91 14.44 16.99
C ALA A 43 -7.60 13.35 16.14
N PRO A 44 -8.61 13.72 15.34
CA PRO A 44 -9.20 12.78 14.41
C PRO A 44 -8.18 12.37 13.34
N ILE A 45 -8.43 11.22 12.71
CA ILE A 45 -7.69 10.83 11.51
C ILE A 45 -8.01 11.82 10.39
N THR A 46 -7.00 12.55 9.91
CA THR A 46 -7.12 13.52 8.82
C THR A 46 -6.62 12.98 7.48
N ALA A 47 -5.82 11.92 7.50
CA ALA A 47 -5.30 11.28 6.31
C ALA A 47 -5.08 9.79 6.54
N LEU A 48 -5.20 9.01 5.46
CA LEU A 48 -4.95 7.59 5.43
C LEU A 48 -4.02 7.26 4.26
N PHE A 49 -3.02 6.41 4.53
CA PHE A 49 -2.02 6.00 3.56
C PHE A 49 -2.09 4.49 3.33
N TRP A 50 -2.53 4.08 2.15
CA TRP A 50 -2.40 2.69 1.71
C TRP A 50 -0.97 2.46 1.23
N ILE A 51 -0.20 1.68 1.97
CA ILE A 51 1.17 1.32 1.58
C ILE A 51 1.09 0.06 0.73
N MET A 52 1.47 0.18 -0.54
CA MET A 52 1.37 -0.88 -1.53
C MET A 52 2.71 -1.20 -2.17
N LYS A 53 2.76 -2.39 -2.76
CA LYS A 53 3.82 -2.83 -3.67
C LYS A 53 3.20 -3.12 -5.03
N ASP A 54 3.07 -2.09 -5.84
CA ASP A 54 2.54 -2.19 -7.20
C ASP A 54 3.41 -1.38 -8.16
N GLY A 55 4.12 -2.12 -9.02
CA GLY A 55 5.03 -1.59 -10.04
C GLY A 55 4.43 -0.57 -11.00
N SER A 56 3.10 -0.55 -11.12
CA SER A 56 2.37 0.34 -12.03
C SER A 56 2.00 1.68 -11.39
N LEU A 57 2.12 1.83 -10.07
CA LEU A 57 1.71 3.07 -9.39
C LEU A 57 2.94 3.95 -9.13
N PRO A 58 2.85 5.28 -9.35
CA PRO A 58 3.94 6.19 -9.00
C PRO A 58 4.20 6.18 -7.49
N PRO A 59 5.30 6.79 -7.00
CA PRO A 59 5.63 6.80 -5.58
C PRO A 59 4.51 7.32 -4.66
N LEU A 60 3.72 8.28 -5.14
CA LEU A 60 2.56 8.83 -4.44
C LEU A 60 1.39 9.06 -5.40
N LEU A 61 0.22 8.54 -5.02
CA LEU A 61 -1.08 8.96 -5.52
C LEU A 61 -1.91 9.60 -4.40
N LYS A 62 -2.75 10.56 -4.75
CA LYS A 62 -3.87 11.05 -3.94
C LYS A 62 -5.17 10.67 -4.63
N ILE A 63 -6.12 10.13 -3.86
CA ILE A 63 -7.44 9.72 -4.35
C ILE A 63 -8.50 10.49 -3.58
N ASP A 64 -9.28 11.28 -4.30
CA ASP A 64 -10.38 12.07 -3.77
C ASP A 64 -11.73 11.34 -3.89
N ASP A 65 -11.85 10.37 -4.80
CA ASP A 65 -13.06 9.55 -4.93
C ASP A 65 -13.13 8.50 -3.80
N PRO A 66 -14.12 8.54 -2.89
CA PRO A 66 -14.18 7.64 -1.74
C PRO A 66 -14.33 6.17 -2.11
N VAL A 67 -14.98 5.86 -3.25
CA VAL A 67 -15.18 4.49 -3.71
C VAL A 67 -13.85 3.92 -4.16
N LEU A 68 -13.11 4.64 -5.01
CA LEU A 68 -11.78 4.21 -5.42
C LEU A 68 -10.81 4.16 -4.25
N ALA A 69 -10.82 5.15 -3.35
CA ALA A 69 -9.97 5.17 -2.16
C ALA A 69 -10.16 3.92 -1.29
N THR A 70 -11.41 3.54 -1.04
CA THR A 70 -11.76 2.34 -0.26
C THR A 70 -11.42 1.06 -1.03
N THR A 71 -11.71 1.04 -2.33
CA THR A 71 -11.44 -0.11 -3.22
C THR A 71 -9.95 -0.42 -3.31
N MET A 72 -9.10 0.60 -3.38
CA MET A 72 -7.66 0.41 -3.35
C MET A 72 -7.19 -0.17 -2.00
N GLY A 73 -7.75 0.29 -0.87
CA GLY A 73 -7.52 -0.35 0.43
C GLY A 73 -7.99 -1.81 0.48
N CYS A 74 -9.18 -2.10 -0.03
CA CYS A 74 -9.75 -3.45 -0.10
C CYS A 74 -8.93 -4.38 -0.99
N THR A 75 -8.29 -3.83 -2.01
CA THR A 75 -7.46 -4.56 -2.99
C THR A 75 -5.98 -4.23 -2.82
N LEU A 76 -5.57 -3.95 -1.58
CA LEU A 76 -4.21 -3.53 -1.26
C LEU A 76 -3.21 -4.58 -1.72
N ALA A 77 -2.37 -4.16 -2.66
CA ALA A 77 -1.43 -5.01 -3.33
C ALA A 77 -0.11 -5.07 -2.56
N THR A 78 0.34 -6.28 -2.27
CA THR A 78 1.64 -6.60 -1.70
C THR A 78 2.37 -7.63 -2.57
N LYS A 79 3.64 -7.86 -2.26
CA LYS A 79 4.44 -8.95 -2.82
C LYS A 79 4.80 -9.91 -1.70
N ARG A 80 4.64 -11.21 -1.95
CA ARG A 80 5.19 -12.22 -1.04
C ARG A 80 6.70 -12.12 -1.03
N THR A 81 7.26 -12.31 0.16
CA THR A 81 8.71 -12.34 0.32
C THR A 81 9.23 -13.77 0.13
N SER A 82 10.51 -13.91 -0.22
CA SER A 82 11.18 -15.22 -0.27
C SER A 82 11.26 -15.93 1.08
N ALA A 83 10.82 -15.30 2.17
CA ALA A 83 10.73 -15.88 3.51
C ALA A 83 9.46 -16.72 3.70
N GLU A 84 8.49 -16.65 2.79
CA GLU A 84 7.29 -17.49 2.81
C GLU A 84 7.50 -18.83 2.08
N ASN A 85 6.81 -19.88 2.51
CA ASN A 85 6.78 -21.16 1.80
C ASN A 85 5.94 -21.03 0.52
N LEU A 86 6.58 -20.61 -0.58
CA LEU A 86 5.92 -20.43 -1.86
C LEU A 86 5.74 -21.76 -2.60
N PRO A 87 4.60 -21.98 -3.27
CA PRO A 87 4.42 -23.11 -4.19
C PRO A 87 5.49 -23.10 -5.29
N LYS A 88 5.89 -24.29 -5.76
CA LYS A 88 6.81 -24.41 -6.91
C LYS A 88 6.21 -23.72 -8.14
N GLY A 89 6.95 -22.78 -8.73
CA GLY A 89 6.54 -22.07 -9.95
C GLY A 89 5.67 -20.83 -9.71
N PHE A 90 5.55 -20.34 -8.47
CA PHE A 90 4.84 -19.11 -8.16
C PHE A 90 5.49 -17.91 -8.89
N ASP A 91 4.72 -17.20 -9.72
CA ASP A 91 5.19 -15.99 -10.38
C ASP A 91 5.28 -14.85 -9.37
N MET A 92 6.51 -14.43 -9.07
CA MET A 92 6.82 -13.33 -8.17
C MET A 92 6.27 -11.97 -8.63
N ASN A 93 5.80 -11.88 -9.88
CA ASN A 93 5.13 -10.69 -10.41
C ASN A 93 3.61 -10.69 -10.20
N THR A 94 3.03 -11.78 -9.68
CA THR A 94 1.62 -11.84 -9.31
C THR A 94 1.36 -10.91 -8.12
N LEU A 95 0.35 -10.04 -8.23
CA LEU A 95 -0.09 -9.26 -7.08
C LEU A 95 -0.65 -10.20 -6.02
N VAL A 96 -0.25 -10.01 -4.77
CA VAL A 96 -0.94 -10.61 -3.63
C VAL A 96 -1.81 -9.52 -3.01
N ILE A 97 -3.11 -9.77 -2.95
CA ILE A 97 -4.07 -8.82 -2.39
C ILE A 97 -4.31 -9.18 -0.93
N GLU A 98 -4.07 -8.22 -0.04
CA GLU A 98 -4.27 -8.32 1.41
C GLU A 98 -5.19 -7.17 1.84
N PRO A 99 -6.52 -7.39 1.88
CA PRO A 99 -7.49 -6.33 2.15
C PRO A 99 -7.16 -5.56 3.42
N PHE A 100 -7.00 -4.25 3.27
CA PHE A 100 -6.72 -3.29 4.34
C PHE A 100 -5.48 -3.60 5.19
N ALA A 101 -4.57 -4.45 4.68
CA ALA A 101 -3.43 -4.98 5.41
C ALA A 101 -3.80 -5.64 6.76
N ASP A 102 -5.00 -6.25 6.84
CA ASP A 102 -5.48 -6.95 8.03
C ASP A 102 -5.66 -8.46 7.77
N PRO A 103 -4.59 -9.26 7.95
CA PRO A 103 -4.67 -10.71 7.88
C PRO A 103 -5.29 -11.34 9.14
N PHE A 104 -5.65 -10.53 10.14
CA PHE A 104 -6.15 -11.00 11.45
C PHE A 104 -7.67 -10.82 11.60
N ARG A 105 -8.33 -10.42 10.51
CA ARG A 105 -9.74 -10.09 10.47
C ARG A 105 -10.63 -11.21 11.02
N ALA A 106 -11.59 -10.83 11.87
CA ALA A 106 -12.54 -11.73 12.52
C ALA A 106 -13.99 -11.57 12.03
N TYR A 107 -14.22 -10.74 11.01
CA TYR A 107 -15.53 -10.41 10.43
C TYR A 107 -15.40 -10.24 8.90
N PRO A 108 -16.49 -10.07 8.13
CA PRO A 108 -16.41 -9.97 6.67
C PRO A 108 -15.67 -8.71 6.17
N VAL A 109 -14.96 -8.83 5.05
CA VAL A 109 -14.24 -7.70 4.41
C VAL A 109 -15.19 -6.56 4.01
N SER A 110 -16.45 -6.86 3.68
CA SER A 110 -17.46 -5.85 3.36
C SER A 110 -17.82 -4.94 4.53
N GLY A 111 -17.59 -5.40 5.77
CA GLY A 111 -17.68 -4.58 6.98
C GLY A 111 -16.58 -3.52 6.99
N ASP A 112 -15.32 -3.95 6.84
CA ASP A 112 -14.18 -3.02 6.72
C ASP A 112 -14.37 -2.01 5.59
N TYR A 113 -14.85 -2.48 4.42
CA TYR A 113 -15.10 -1.61 3.28
C TYR A 113 -16.03 -0.47 3.65
N THR A 114 -17.13 -0.77 4.37
CA THR A 114 -18.07 0.24 4.83
C THR A 114 -17.37 1.22 5.79
N ASP A 115 -16.66 0.72 6.79
CA ASP A 115 -16.03 1.55 7.83
C ASP A 115 -14.93 2.46 7.27
N PHE A 116 -14.09 1.96 6.36
CA PHE A 116 -13.07 2.78 5.70
C PHE A 116 -13.69 3.83 4.78
N LYS A 117 -14.77 3.49 4.05
CA LYS A 117 -15.48 4.49 3.22
C LYS A 117 -16.06 5.62 4.06
N GLU A 118 -16.48 5.34 5.30
CA GLU A 118 -16.96 6.37 6.23
C GLU A 118 -15.86 7.35 6.67
N LEU A 119 -14.59 6.92 6.74
CA LEU A 119 -13.47 7.84 7.00
C LEU A 119 -13.36 8.91 5.90
N PHE A 120 -13.55 8.53 4.64
CA PHE A 120 -13.47 9.47 3.52
C PHE A 120 -14.75 10.31 3.41
N THR A 121 -15.93 9.67 3.46
CA THR A 121 -17.21 10.35 3.20
C THR A 121 -17.75 11.17 4.37
N LYS A 122 -17.56 10.71 5.62
CA LYS A 122 -18.10 11.38 6.81
C LYS A 122 -17.06 12.15 7.60
N ARG A 123 -15.79 11.70 7.59
CA ARG A 123 -14.71 12.35 8.35
C ARG A 123 -13.81 13.24 7.49
N GLY A 124 -13.91 13.16 6.16
CA GLY A 124 -13.14 13.99 5.25
C GLY A 124 -11.64 13.71 5.27
N ALA A 125 -11.24 12.48 5.65
CA ALA A 125 -9.84 12.09 5.62
C ALA A 125 -9.33 12.08 4.17
N SER A 126 -8.12 12.61 3.94
CA SER A 126 -7.45 12.48 2.63
C SER A 126 -6.95 11.04 2.43
N CYS A 127 -7.10 10.49 1.22
CA CYS A 127 -6.57 9.18 0.89
C CYS A 127 -5.32 9.31 0.01
N TYR A 128 -4.26 8.60 0.41
CA TYR A 128 -3.03 8.48 -0.36
C TYR A 128 -2.65 7.02 -0.58
N ILE A 129 -2.00 6.74 -1.71
CA ILE A 129 -1.31 5.47 -1.95
C ILE A 129 0.18 5.75 -1.99
N LEU A 130 0.96 4.98 -1.23
CA LEU A 130 2.41 4.99 -1.24
C LEU A 130 2.91 3.71 -1.91
N ASN A 131 3.56 3.83 -3.06
CA ASN A 131 4.28 2.70 -3.65
C ASN A 131 5.66 2.58 -2.99
N THR A 132 5.93 1.46 -2.35
CA THR A 132 7.18 1.15 -1.64
C THR A 132 7.99 0.03 -2.29
N ASP A 133 7.64 -0.32 -3.52
CA ASP A 133 8.37 -1.27 -4.37
C ASP A 133 9.12 -0.49 -5.46
N ALA A 134 9.15 -0.98 -6.70
CA ALA A 134 9.63 -0.22 -7.84
C ALA A 134 8.45 0.51 -8.51
N PHE A 135 8.72 1.55 -9.28
CA PHE A 135 7.81 2.12 -10.27
C PHE A 135 8.43 1.93 -11.65
N MET A 136 7.75 1.22 -12.54
CA MET A 136 8.23 0.92 -13.90
C MET A 136 9.67 0.37 -13.96
N GLY A 137 10.00 -0.51 -13.00
CA GLY A 137 11.32 -1.15 -12.90
C GLY A 137 12.39 -0.35 -12.16
N LYS A 138 12.11 0.91 -11.80
CA LYS A 138 12.99 1.72 -10.94
C LYS A 138 12.56 1.61 -9.48
N ASP A 139 13.47 1.12 -8.61
CA ASP A 139 13.23 1.03 -7.17
C ASP A 139 12.77 2.37 -6.57
N VAL A 140 11.86 2.34 -5.58
CA VAL A 140 11.46 3.50 -4.77
C VAL A 140 12.11 3.37 -3.39
N PRO A 141 13.25 4.04 -3.13
CA PRO A 141 13.92 3.93 -1.85
C PRO A 141 13.07 4.48 -0.72
N LYS A 142 13.21 3.87 0.48
CA LYS A 142 12.52 4.29 1.70
C LYS A 142 12.64 5.80 2.02
N GLU A 143 13.74 6.43 1.62
CA GLU A 143 13.96 7.87 1.86
C GLU A 143 13.06 8.75 0.99
N VAL A 144 12.68 8.29 -0.21
CA VAL A 144 11.67 8.97 -1.04
C VAL A 144 10.32 8.94 -0.32
N THR A 145 9.89 7.76 0.14
CA THR A 145 8.61 7.59 0.86
C THR A 145 8.57 8.40 2.16
N LYS A 146 9.65 8.38 2.97
CA LYS A 146 9.73 9.18 4.20
C LYS A 146 9.63 10.67 3.91
N LYS A 147 10.36 11.16 2.91
CA LYS A 147 10.33 12.56 2.52
C LYS A 147 8.92 13.00 2.11
N ILE A 148 8.21 12.17 1.33
CA ILE A 148 6.81 12.44 0.95
C ILE A 148 5.92 12.58 2.19
N ILE A 149 6.02 11.64 3.15
CA ILE A 149 5.21 11.68 4.38
C ILE A 149 5.54 12.92 5.21
N GLU A 150 6.83 13.23 5.38
CA GLU A 150 7.29 14.41 6.12
C GLU A 150 6.81 15.71 5.46
N ASP A 151 6.95 15.83 4.15
CA ASP A 151 6.55 17.02 3.40
C ASP A 151 5.02 17.21 3.41
N LEU A 152 4.23 16.14 3.29
CA LEU A 152 2.77 16.20 3.45
C LEU A 152 2.37 16.59 4.88
N ALA A 153 2.99 15.98 5.90
CA ALA A 153 2.70 16.27 7.31
C ALA A 153 3.05 17.72 7.70
N ASN A 154 4.11 18.28 7.11
CA ASN A 154 4.53 19.66 7.32
C ASN A 154 3.80 20.67 6.42
N GLY A 155 2.95 20.22 5.49
CA GLY A 155 2.26 21.08 4.52
C GLY A 155 3.17 21.68 3.45
N SER A 156 4.37 21.13 3.25
CA SER A 156 5.29 21.51 2.18
C SER A 156 4.81 21.05 0.81
N ILE A 157 4.05 19.96 0.76
CA ILE A 157 3.32 19.49 -0.43
C ILE A 157 1.84 19.75 -0.18
N THR A 158 1.19 20.35 -1.18
CA THR A 158 -0.23 20.67 -1.19
C THR A 158 -0.88 20.18 -2.48
N ASP A 159 -2.21 20.30 -2.58
CA ASP A 159 -2.94 19.89 -3.78
C ASP A 159 -2.49 20.61 -5.06
N SER A 160 -1.86 21.80 -4.97
CA SER A 160 -1.32 22.50 -6.15
C SER A 160 -0.05 21.88 -6.72
N ASP A 161 0.64 21.06 -5.94
CA ASP A 161 1.87 20.37 -6.36
C ASP A 161 1.56 19.05 -7.08
N LEU A 162 0.31 18.58 -6.99
CA LEU A 162 -0.16 17.35 -7.60
C LEU A 162 -0.61 17.57 -9.04
N LYS A 163 -0.38 16.57 -9.89
CA LYS A 163 -0.88 16.55 -11.27
C LYS A 163 -2.00 15.51 -11.42
N PRO A 164 -3.00 15.75 -12.28
CA PRO A 164 -3.99 14.72 -12.62
C PRO A 164 -3.30 13.45 -13.11
N PHE A 165 -3.74 12.30 -12.62
CA PHE A 165 -3.25 11.00 -13.07
C PHE A 165 -4.16 10.50 -14.19
N GLY A 166 -3.85 10.90 -15.42
CA GLY A 166 -4.68 10.60 -16.59
C GLY A 166 -6.04 11.29 -16.52
N ASN A 167 -7.07 10.62 -17.03
CA ASN A 167 -8.45 11.09 -16.98
C ASN A 167 -9.23 10.51 -15.79
N PHE A 168 -8.58 9.72 -14.94
CA PHE A 168 -9.24 9.07 -13.82
C PHE A 168 -9.76 10.11 -12.83
N LYS A 169 -11.09 10.10 -12.65
CA LYS A 169 -11.76 11.07 -11.81
C LYS A 169 -11.23 11.02 -10.38
N GLY A 170 -10.76 12.18 -9.90
CA GLY A 170 -10.31 12.35 -8.52
C GLY A 170 -9.01 11.60 -8.21
N VAL A 171 -8.19 11.28 -9.21
CA VAL A 171 -6.86 10.69 -8.99
C VAL A 171 -5.79 11.66 -9.43
N SER A 172 -4.84 11.92 -8.54
CA SER A 172 -3.68 12.76 -8.82
C SER A 172 -2.41 12.10 -8.29
N TYR A 173 -1.26 12.53 -8.81
CA TYR A 173 0.05 12.03 -8.41
C TYR A 173 0.99 13.19 -8.11
N LEU A 174 1.98 12.94 -7.26
CA LEU A 174 3.08 13.88 -7.04
C LEU A 174 4.17 13.63 -8.09
N PRO A 175 4.52 14.61 -8.94
CA PRO A 175 5.68 14.50 -9.82
C PRO A 175 6.96 14.48 -8.99
N ILE A 176 7.79 13.45 -9.18
CA ILE A 176 9.08 13.31 -8.50
C ILE A 176 10.14 13.03 -9.55
N ASP A 177 11.25 13.75 -9.47
CA ASP A 177 12.37 13.61 -10.41
C ASP A 177 12.86 12.16 -10.51
N GLY A 178 12.91 11.65 -11.74
CA GLY A 178 13.27 10.29 -12.08
C GLY A 178 12.16 9.25 -11.86
N TYR A 179 10.94 9.65 -11.48
CA TYR A 179 9.74 8.79 -11.43
C TYR A 179 8.63 9.41 -12.29
N GLU A 180 8.99 9.80 -13.50
CA GLU A 180 8.08 10.42 -14.46
C GLU A 180 6.95 9.48 -14.87
N VAL A 181 5.73 10.00 -14.87
CA VAL A 181 4.52 9.27 -15.25
C VAL A 181 4.27 9.49 -16.75
N HIS A 182 4.43 8.44 -17.55
CA HIS A 182 4.25 8.45 -19.00
C HIS A 182 2.97 7.72 -19.42
N LEU A 183 1.80 8.24 -19.04
CA LEU A 183 0.50 7.61 -19.35
C LEU A 183 0.17 7.56 -20.85
N ASP A 184 1.00 8.17 -21.71
CA ASP A 184 0.98 8.04 -23.16
C ASP A 184 1.73 6.79 -23.68
N ASP A 185 2.53 6.13 -22.83
CA ASP A 185 3.22 4.87 -23.15
C ASP A 185 2.21 3.70 -23.16
N PRO A 186 2.00 3.03 -24.31
CA PRO A 186 1.07 1.92 -24.41
C PRO A 186 1.43 0.73 -23.52
N GLU A 187 2.71 0.45 -23.28
CA GLU A 187 3.11 -0.66 -22.40
C GLU A 187 2.87 -0.32 -20.93
N TYR A 188 2.99 0.97 -20.56
CA TYR A 188 2.60 1.41 -19.23
C TYR A 188 1.08 1.31 -19.03
N GLN A 189 0.28 1.81 -19.98
CA GLN A 189 -1.19 1.71 -19.93
C GLN A 189 -1.65 0.26 -19.80
N LYS A 190 -1.09 -0.64 -20.63
CA LYS A 190 -1.38 -2.08 -20.58
C LYS A 190 -1.00 -2.70 -19.24
N THR A 191 0.14 -2.29 -18.66
CA THR A 191 0.56 -2.76 -17.34
C THR A 191 -0.41 -2.29 -16.27
N LEU A 192 -0.77 -1.01 -16.26
CA LEU A 192 -1.71 -0.45 -15.30
C LEU A 192 -3.11 -1.08 -15.44
N ALA A 193 -3.61 -1.27 -16.65
CA ALA A 193 -4.89 -1.93 -16.93
C ALA A 193 -4.90 -3.37 -16.41
N ARG A 194 -3.82 -4.12 -16.64
CA ARG A 194 -3.66 -5.47 -16.08
C ARG A 194 -3.70 -5.46 -14.55
N ARG A 195 -3.06 -4.48 -13.91
CA ARG A 195 -3.08 -4.37 -12.43
C ARG A 195 -4.44 -4.00 -11.86
N MET A 196 -5.26 -3.24 -12.60
CA MET A 196 -6.65 -3.01 -12.22
C MET A 196 -7.51 -4.26 -12.47
N GLN A 197 -7.25 -5.00 -13.55
CA GLN A 197 -7.91 -6.27 -13.83
C GLN A 197 -7.61 -7.32 -12.76
N ASP A 198 -6.35 -7.45 -12.32
CA ASP A 198 -5.95 -8.35 -11.21
C ASP A 198 -6.80 -8.09 -9.95
N ARG A 199 -7.09 -6.81 -9.65
CA ARG A 199 -7.92 -6.40 -8.52
C ARG A 199 -9.40 -6.72 -8.72
N LEU A 200 -9.91 -6.46 -9.93
CA LEU A 200 -11.30 -6.77 -10.29
C LEU A 200 -11.55 -8.28 -10.23
N ASP A 201 -10.63 -9.09 -10.74
CA ASP A 201 -10.70 -10.55 -10.70
C ASP A 201 -10.71 -11.06 -9.26
N TRP A 202 -9.91 -10.46 -8.38
CA TRP A 202 -9.91 -10.78 -6.96
C TRP A 202 -11.25 -10.47 -6.29
N LEU A 203 -11.84 -9.30 -6.53
CA LEU A 203 -13.17 -8.95 -5.99
C LEU A 203 -14.24 -9.94 -6.47
N ASN A 204 -14.22 -10.27 -7.76
CA ASN A 204 -15.14 -11.24 -8.34
C ASN A 204 -14.96 -12.64 -7.75
N ASN A 205 -13.73 -13.05 -7.42
CA ASN A 205 -13.49 -14.32 -6.76
C ASN A 205 -13.93 -14.29 -5.29
N TYR A 206 -13.63 -13.21 -4.57
CA TYR A 206 -14.05 -13.03 -3.18
C TYR A 206 -15.56 -13.16 -3.04
N ASP A 207 -16.34 -12.48 -3.89
CA ASP A 207 -17.81 -12.53 -3.85
C ASP A 207 -18.36 -13.93 -4.12
N LYS A 208 -17.73 -14.70 -5.02
CA LYS A 208 -18.10 -16.10 -5.27
C LYS A 208 -17.85 -17.00 -4.06
N GLU A 209 -16.76 -16.75 -3.33
CA GLU A 209 -16.41 -17.50 -2.11
C GLU A 209 -17.24 -17.05 -0.90
N HIS A 210 -17.72 -15.80 -0.89
CA HIS A 210 -18.43 -15.18 0.24
C HIS A 210 -19.81 -14.61 -0.18
N PRO A 211 -20.72 -15.43 -0.74
CA PRO A 211 -21.97 -14.93 -1.33
C PRO A 211 -22.94 -14.29 -0.32
N ALA A 212 -22.80 -14.60 0.98
CA ALA A 212 -23.61 -14.01 2.03
C ALA A 212 -23.14 -12.60 2.43
N THR A 213 -21.89 -12.26 2.13
CA THR A 213 -21.24 -11.00 2.53
C THR A 213 -20.32 -10.50 1.42
N PRO A 214 -20.84 -10.28 0.20
CA PRO A 214 -20.06 -9.79 -0.92
C PRO A 214 -19.54 -8.37 -0.64
N ILE A 215 -18.50 -7.97 -1.34
CA ILE A 215 -18.05 -6.57 -1.38
C ILE A 215 -19.11 -5.74 -2.13
N GLN A 216 -19.21 -4.48 -1.76
CA GLN A 216 -20.12 -3.51 -2.38
C GLN A 216 -19.81 -3.38 -3.89
N ASP A 217 -20.84 -3.43 -4.73
CA ASP A 217 -20.69 -3.51 -6.20
C ASP A 217 -19.94 -2.33 -6.81
N GLU A 218 -20.05 -1.14 -6.21
CA GLU A 218 -19.32 0.07 -6.59
C GLU A 218 -17.78 -0.13 -6.66
N ALA A 219 -17.25 -1.08 -5.88
CA ALA A 219 -15.84 -1.43 -5.91
C ALA A 219 -15.42 -2.07 -7.25
N LYS A 220 -16.30 -2.87 -7.85
CA LYS A 220 -16.08 -3.49 -9.15
C LYS A 220 -16.27 -2.44 -10.26
N GLU A 221 -17.36 -1.67 -10.18
CA GLU A 221 -17.69 -0.63 -11.16
C GLU A 221 -16.57 0.43 -11.30
N THR A 222 -15.96 0.85 -10.20
CA THR A 222 -14.87 1.85 -10.25
C THR A 222 -13.63 1.30 -10.97
N LEU A 223 -13.27 0.04 -10.76
CA LEU A 223 -12.14 -0.60 -11.45
C LEU A 223 -12.44 -0.81 -12.94
N GLU A 224 -13.65 -1.26 -13.27
CA GLU A 224 -14.10 -1.41 -14.66
C GLU A 224 -14.02 -0.10 -15.44
N ASN A 225 -14.41 1.02 -14.83
CA ASN A 225 -14.30 2.34 -15.44
C ASN A 225 -12.84 2.74 -15.70
N ILE A 226 -11.93 2.51 -14.75
CA ILE A 226 -10.50 2.78 -14.94
C ILE A 226 -9.92 1.92 -16.06
N ILE A 227 -10.24 0.63 -16.10
CA ILE A 227 -9.78 -0.30 -17.16
C ILE A 227 -10.26 0.18 -18.53
N LYS A 228 -11.52 0.62 -18.62
CA LYS A 228 -12.09 1.16 -19.86
C LYS A 228 -11.40 2.44 -20.32
N GLU A 229 -11.04 3.33 -19.39
CA GLU A 229 -10.29 4.56 -19.71
C GLU A 229 -8.85 4.30 -20.15
N LEU A 230 -8.30 3.13 -19.82
CA LEU A 230 -6.97 2.65 -20.23
C LEU A 230 -6.95 1.83 -21.52
N SER A 231 -8.12 1.53 -22.09
CA SER A 231 -8.30 0.67 -23.28
C SER A 231 -8.45 1.46 -24.58
#